data_AF-A0A7C1PP09-F1
#
_entry.id   AF-A0A7C1PP09-F1
#
_cell.length_a   1.000
_cell.length_b   1.000
_cell.length_c   1.000
_cell.angle_alpha   90.00
_cell.angle_beta   90.00
_cell.angle_gamma   90.00
#
_symmetry.space_group_name_H-M   'P 1'
#
loop_
_entity.id
_entity.type
_entity.pdbx_description
1 polymer ?
#
loop_
_entity_poly.entity_id
_entity_poly.type
_entity_poly.pdbx_seq_one_letter_code
_entity_poly.pdbx_strand_id
1 'polypeptide(L)' 'MVSLIIGSLAFAAKSEKKSAVISGVDKININAATVKELSALPGIGKKKAKAIIAYRTQNGNFATLDD' A
#
# COMPACT_ATOMS: atom_id res chain seq x y z
N MET A 1 40.30 -23.70 -27.41
CA MET A 1 40.63 -22.89 -26.23
C MET A 1 40.03 -21.50 -26.44
N VAL A 2 39.19 -21.08 -25.50
CA VAL A 2 38.76 -19.69 -25.21
C VAL A 2 37.56 -19.11 -25.99
N SER A 3 36.60 -18.65 -25.17
CA SER A 3 35.53 -17.66 -25.38
C SER A 3 34.25 -18.07 -26.13
N LEU A 4 33.16 -18.25 -25.38
CA LEU A 4 32.17 -17.17 -25.25
C LEU A 4 31.28 -17.36 -24.02
N ILE A 5 31.27 -16.30 -23.20
CA ILE A 5 30.43 -16.10 -22.04
C ILE A 5 29.02 -15.79 -22.56
N ILE A 6 28.04 -16.68 -22.36
CA ILE A 6 26.63 -16.33 -22.48
C ILE A 6 25.85 -16.87 -21.29
N GLY A 7 25.42 -15.93 -20.44
CA GLY A 7 24.13 -16.05 -19.79
C GLY A 7 24.10 -16.72 -18.43
N SER A 8 24.91 -16.24 -17.47
CA SER A 8 24.41 -16.21 -16.08
C SER A 8 23.23 -15.24 -16.03
N LEU A 9 22.04 -15.68 -16.42
CA LEU A 9 20.80 -15.03 -16.03
C LEU A 9 20.43 -15.54 -14.64
N ALA A 10 21.21 -15.12 -13.66
CA ALA A 10 20.77 -15.04 -12.29
C ALA A 10 19.62 -14.01 -12.28
N PHE A 11 18.39 -14.47 -12.51
CA PHE A 11 17.23 -13.62 -12.31
C PHE A 11 17.06 -13.47 -10.80
N ALA A 12 17.55 -12.34 -10.35
CA ALA A 12 17.53 -11.88 -8.99
C ALA A 12 16.10 -11.92 -8.41
N ALA A 13 16.06 -12.37 -7.16
CA ALA A 13 15.28 -11.84 -6.06
C ALA A 13 13.96 -11.13 -6.42
N LYS A 14 12.86 -11.64 -5.85
CA LYS A 14 12.20 -11.04 -4.68
C LYS A 14 10.86 -11.72 -4.44
N SER A 15 10.82 -12.60 -3.44
CA SER A 15 9.58 -12.89 -2.74
C SER A 15 9.90 -13.05 -1.26
N GLU A 16 10.43 -11.97 -0.69
CA GLU A 16 10.29 -11.75 0.75
C GLU A 16 8.83 -11.43 1.00
N LYS A 17 8.04 -12.47 1.30
CA LYS A 17 6.78 -12.27 2.00
C LYS A 17 7.13 -11.59 3.32
N LYS A 18 6.88 -10.28 3.36
CA LYS A 18 6.83 -9.47 4.58
C LYS A 18 5.80 -10.09 5.50
N SER A 19 6.24 -11.01 6.36
CA SER A 19 5.50 -11.48 7.51
C SER A 19 5.51 -10.35 8.52
N ALA A 20 4.53 -9.44 8.38
CA ALA A 20 4.32 -8.38 9.34
C ALA A 20 3.63 -8.99 10.55
N VAL A 21 4.41 -9.07 11.62
CA VAL A 21 4.01 -9.27 13.01
C VAL A 21 2.69 -8.55 13.30
N ILE A 22 1.65 -9.32 13.64
CA ILE A 22 0.33 -8.81 14.02
C ILE A 22 0.41 -8.38 15.49
N SER A 23 1.00 -7.21 15.75
CA SER A 23 1.03 -6.62 17.09
C SER A 23 0.85 -5.11 16.99
N GLY A 24 -0.41 -4.69 16.98
CA GLY A 24 -0.81 -3.29 16.97
C GLY A 24 -1.86 -3.04 15.91
N VAL A 25 -2.94 -2.36 16.27
CA VAL A 25 -3.91 -1.82 15.31
C VAL A 25 -3.12 -1.07 14.23
N ASP A 26 -3.05 -1.62 13.03
CA ASP A 26 -2.36 -1.01 11.90
C ASP A 26 -3.04 0.33 11.62
N LYS A 27 -2.43 1.41 12.11
CA LYS A 27 -2.91 2.76 11.86
C LYS A 27 -2.64 3.08 10.40
N ILE A 28 -3.68 2.96 9.59
CA ILE A 28 -3.63 3.32 8.18
C ILE A 28 -3.65 4.85 8.08
N ASN A 29 -2.65 5.41 7.42
CA ASN A 29 -2.57 6.86 7.19
C ASN A 29 -3.57 7.27 6.09
N ILE A 30 -4.71 7.86 6.48
CA ILE A 30 -5.80 8.24 5.56
C ILE A 30 -5.36 9.20 4.44
N ASN A 31 -4.34 10.02 4.68
CA ASN A 31 -3.83 11.00 3.74
C ASN A 31 -3.01 10.37 2.61
N ALA A 32 -2.40 9.21 2.85
CA ALA A 32 -1.56 8.50 1.89
C ALA A 32 -2.16 7.15 1.45
N ALA A 33 -3.17 6.65 2.16
CA ALA A 33 -3.74 5.34 1.93
C ALA A 33 -4.48 5.23 0.59
N THR A 34 -4.39 4.05 0.01
CA THR A 34 -5.10 3.66 -1.20
C THR A 34 -6.53 3.24 -0.88
N VAL A 35 -7.39 3.19 -1.91
CA VAL A 35 -8.78 2.68 -1.77
C VAL A 35 -8.79 1.29 -1.17
N LYS A 36 -7.81 0.45 -1.53
CA LYS A 36 -7.74 -0.94 -1.08
C LYS A 36 -7.45 -1.02 0.41
N GLU A 37 -6.48 -0.25 0.91
CA GLU A 37 -6.11 -0.17 2.32
C GLU A 37 -7.25 0.41 3.17
N LEU A 38 -7.84 1.52 2.73
CA LEU A 38 -9.01 2.09 3.40
C LEU A 38 -10.19 1.11 3.40
N SER A 39 -10.42 0.40 2.30
CA SER A 39 -11.51 -0.59 2.20
C SER A 39 -11.29 -1.87 3.00
N ALA A 40 -10.07 -2.10 3.46
CA ALA A 40 -9.74 -3.23 4.33
C ALA A 40 -10.09 -2.94 5.80
N LEU A 41 -10.35 -1.68 6.15
CA LEU A 41 -10.79 -1.30 7.50
C LEU A 41 -12.24 -1.75 7.74
N PRO A 42 -12.52 -2.33 8.92
CA PRO A 42 -13.89 -2.68 9.29
C PRO A 42 -14.78 -1.43 9.30
N GLY A 43 -15.88 -1.46 8.54
CA GLY A 43 -16.83 -0.34 8.44
C GLY A 43 -16.55 0.69 7.34
N ILE A 44 -15.38 0.63 6.70
CA ILE A 44 -15.04 1.41 5.50
C ILE A 44 -15.09 0.46 4.29
N GLY A 45 -16.17 0.52 3.53
CA GLY A 45 -16.27 -0.21 2.26
C GLY A 45 -15.61 0.56 1.10
N LYS A 46 -15.50 -0.09 -0.07
CA LYS A 46 -14.99 0.53 -1.32
C LYS A 46 -15.63 1.88 -1.65
N LYS A 47 -16.93 2.06 -1.36
CA LYS A 47 -17.65 3.33 -1.59
C LYS A 47 -17.11 4.46 -0.70
N LYS A 48 -17.00 4.21 0.62
CA LYS A 48 -16.47 5.19 1.58
C LYS A 48 -15.00 5.49 1.31
N ALA A 49 -14.20 4.45 1.03
CA ALA A 49 -12.80 4.63 0.66
C ALA A 49 -12.60 5.53 -0.57
N LYS A 50 -13.44 5.38 -1.60
CA LYS A 50 -13.43 6.30 -2.75
C LYS A 50 -13.85 7.72 -2.38
N ALA A 51 -14.86 7.87 -1.53
CA ALA A 51 -15.31 9.18 -1.06
C ALA A 51 -14.20 9.91 -0.27
N ILE A 52 -13.46 9.20 0.59
CA ILE A 52 -12.30 9.74 1.32
C ILE A 52 -11.23 10.26 0.35
N ILE A 53 -10.91 9.49 -0.70
CA ILE A 53 -9.94 9.94 -1.71
C ILE A 53 -10.48 11.15 -2.47
N ALA A 54 -11.74 11.13 -2.90
CA ALA A 54 -12.36 12.27 -3.58
C ALA A 54 -12.35 13.52 -2.70
N TYR A 55 -12.66 13.37 -1.41
CA TYR A 55 -12.63 14.45 -0.43
C TYR A 55 -11.24 15.06 -0.33
N ARG A 56 -10.18 14.26 -0.16
CA ARG A 56 -8.82 14.82 -0.07
C ARG A 56 -8.32 15.45 -1.36
N THR A 57 -8.79 14.97 -2.52
CA THR A 57 -8.45 15.57 -3.81
C THR A 57 -9.12 16.93 -4.00
N GLN A 58 -10.32 17.13 -3.44
CA GLN A 58 -11.09 18.38 -3.59
C GLN A 58 -10.83 19.38 -2.47
N ASN A 59 -10.69 18.94 -1.23
CA ASN A 59 -10.59 19.77 -0.04
C ASN A 59 -9.16 19.83 0.53
N GLY A 60 -8.25 18.97 0.07
CA GLY A 60 -6.91 18.82 0.62
C GLY A 60 -6.83 17.73 1.71
N ASN A 61 -5.65 17.57 2.29
CA ASN A 61 -5.40 16.52 3.29
C ASN A 61 -6.25 16.70 4.56
N PHE A 62 -6.59 15.57 5.21
CA PHE A 62 -7.20 15.56 6.55
C PHE A 62 -6.18 16.08 7.57
N ALA A 63 -6.56 17.14 8.29
CA ALA A 63 -5.70 17.77 9.28
C ALA A 63 -5.82 17.06 10.63
N THR A 64 -7.01 16.60 10.97
CA THR A 64 -7.32 15.89 12.21
C THR A 64 -8.06 14.58 11.95
N LEU A 65 -8.27 13.77 13.00
CA LEU A 65 -9.03 12.51 12.90
C LEU A 65 -10.55 12.72 12.90
N ASP A 66 -11.02 13.93 13.25
CA ASP A 66 -12.43 14.29 13.33
C ASP A 66 -12.97 14.94 12.04
N ASP A 67 -12.07 15.25 11.08
CA ASP A 67 -12.39 15.76 9.73
C ASP A 67 -12.84 14.64 8.76
#